data_AF-S4P0U3-F1
#
_entry.id   AF-S4P0U3-F1
#
_cell.length_a   1.000
_cell.length_b   1.000
_cell.length_c   1.000
_cell.angle_alpha   90.00
_cell.angle_beta   90.00
_cell.angle_gamma   90.00
#
_symmetry.space_group_name_H-M   'P 1'
#
loop_
_entity.id
_entity.type
_entity.pdbx_description
1 polymer ?
#
loop_
_entity_poly.entity_id
_entity_poly.type
_entity_poly.pdbx_seq_one_letter_code
_entity_poly.pdbx_strand_id
1 'polypeptide(L)'
;MARKLKETNARLERFIEMLPPDVILYVIGDHGMTETGDHGGESKAERTAALFAYCSTGFAGDEADRQIGREVQQTDLASTLSAALGRPPPAPSLGNLLLPVLPNMPVAHT
;
A
#
# COMPACT_ATOMS: atom_id res chain seq x y z
N MET A 1 -5.06 -21.66 5.20
CA MET A 1 -5.41 -20.23 5.00
C MET A 1 -6.10 -19.89 3.67
N ALA A 2 -5.98 -20.71 2.61
CA ALA A 2 -6.51 -20.40 1.27
C ALA A 2 -7.98 -19.93 1.22
N ARG A 3 -8.88 -20.55 2.00
CA ARG A 3 -10.30 -20.12 2.06
C ARG A 3 -10.46 -18.67 2.51
N LYS A 4 -9.77 -18.24 3.58
CA LYS A 4 -9.88 -16.88 4.10
C LYS A 4 -9.22 -15.84 3.20
N LEU A 5 -8.13 -16.21 2.54
CA LEU A 5 -7.52 -15.37 1.52
C LEU A 5 -8.47 -15.15 0.33
N LYS A 6 -9.14 -16.20 -0.15
CA LYS A 6 -10.18 -16.09 -1.20
C LYS A 6 -11.36 -15.21 -0.77
N GLU A 7 -11.85 -15.38 0.46
CA GLU A 7 -12.91 -14.51 1.01
C GLU A 7 -12.48 -13.04 1.07
N THR A 8 -11.23 -12.77 1.43
CA THR A 8 -10.68 -11.39 1.49
C THR A 8 -10.54 -10.80 0.09
N ASN A 9 -9.98 -11.57 -0.85
CA ASN A 9 -9.87 -11.16 -2.26
C ASN A 9 -11.25 -10.79 -2.85
N ALA A 10 -12.26 -11.64 -2.65
CA ALA A 10 -13.62 -11.37 -3.13
C ALA A 10 -14.25 -10.10 -2.52
N ARG A 11 -13.82 -9.68 -1.32
CA ARG A 11 -14.26 -8.40 -0.72
C ARG A 11 -13.53 -7.22 -1.35
N LEU A 12 -12.22 -7.35 -1.61
CA LEU A 12 -11.43 -6.31 -2.25
C LEU A 12 -11.91 -6.03 -3.68
N GLU A 13 -12.24 -7.07 -4.45
CA GLU A 13 -12.85 -6.93 -5.78
C GLU A 13 -14.13 -6.08 -5.74
N ARG A 14 -15.03 -6.36 -4.78
CA ARG A 14 -16.25 -5.56 -4.59
C ARG A 14 -15.98 -4.12 -4.21
N PHE A 15 -14.97 -3.86 -3.37
CA PHE A 15 -14.59 -2.48 -3.06
C PHE A 15 -14.12 -1.76 -4.31
N ILE A 16 -13.22 -2.37 -5.08
CA ILE A 16 -12.70 -1.80 -6.33
C ILE A 16 -13.82 -1.45 -7.31
N GLU A 17 -14.83 -2.32 -7.46
CA GLU A 17 -16.00 -2.07 -8.31
C GLU A 17 -16.83 -0.83 -7.90
N MET A 18 -16.77 -0.42 -6.64
CA MET A 18 -17.54 0.70 -6.09
C MET A 18 -16.71 1.99 -5.94
N LEU A 19 -15.40 1.95 -6.20
CA LEU A 19 -14.54 3.12 -6.01
C LEU A 19 -14.75 4.17 -7.11
N PRO A 20 -14.91 5.46 -6.75
CA PRO A 20 -14.87 6.55 -7.71
C PRO A 20 -13.52 6.64 -8.43
N PRO A 21 -13.46 7.21 -9.65
CA PRO A 21 -12.23 7.27 -10.43
C PRO A 21 -11.07 8.04 -9.79
N ASP A 22 -11.39 8.99 -8.91
CA ASP A 22 -10.48 9.89 -8.22
C ASP A 22 -10.06 9.37 -6.82
N VAL A 23 -10.43 8.13 -6.48
CA VAL A 23 -10.04 7.51 -5.21
C VAL A 23 -8.86 6.58 -5.40
N ILE A 24 -7.88 6.71 -4.49
CA ILE A 24 -6.78 5.78 -4.33
C ILE A 24 -7.09 4.81 -3.18
N LEU A 25 -6.89 3.52 -3.43
CA LEU A 25 -7.03 2.46 -2.43
C LEU A 25 -5.65 1.92 -2.08
N TYR A 26 -5.30 2.00 -0.80
CA TYR A 26 -4.16 1.26 -0.23
C TYR A 26 -4.70 0.15 0.68
N VAL A 27 -4.28 -1.08 0.41
CA VAL A 27 -4.57 -2.26 1.25
C VAL A 27 -3.24 -2.74 1.83
N ILE A 28 -3.16 -2.79 3.15
CA ILE A 28 -1.96 -3.20 3.88
C ILE A 28 -2.28 -4.29 4.90
N GLY A 29 -1.28 -5.12 5.19
CA GLY A 29 -1.22 -5.84 6.46
C GLY A 29 -0.30 -5.13 7.45
N ASP A 30 -0.54 -5.35 8.74
CA ASP A 30 0.32 -4.91 9.84
C ASP A 30 1.52 -5.85 10.04
N HIS A 31 1.29 -7.16 9.94
CA HIS A 31 2.33 -8.17 10.04
C HIS A 31 2.05 -9.38 9.14
N GLY A 32 3.07 -10.22 8.98
CA GLY A 32 2.97 -11.51 8.33
C GLY A 32 2.71 -12.63 9.33
N MET A 33 2.93 -13.88 8.92
CA MET A 33 2.72 -15.06 9.75
C MET A 33 3.61 -16.20 9.26
N THR A 34 4.14 -17.01 10.18
CA THR A 34 4.87 -18.23 9.82
C THR A 34 3.93 -19.29 9.23
N GLU A 35 4.50 -20.33 8.60
CA GLU A 35 3.72 -21.46 8.07
C GLU A 35 2.94 -22.21 9.17
N THR A 36 3.47 -22.21 10.40
CA THR A 36 2.83 -22.83 11.58
C THR A 36 1.83 -21.92 12.29
N GLY A 37 1.65 -20.69 11.81
CA GLY A 37 0.64 -19.75 12.33
C GLY A 37 1.12 -18.83 13.44
N ASP A 38 2.42 -18.61 13.57
CA ASP A 38 3.02 -17.74 14.59
C ASP A 38 3.31 -16.33 14.05
N HIS A 39 3.38 -15.35 14.95
CA HIS A 39 3.73 -13.97 14.66
C HIS A 39 4.40 -13.31 15.89
N GLY A 40 5.24 -12.31 15.68
CA GLY A 40 6.06 -11.72 16.75
C GLY A 40 7.23 -10.89 16.23
N GLY A 41 7.58 -11.08 14.96
CA GLY A 41 8.50 -10.20 14.23
C GLY A 41 9.95 -10.70 14.19
N GLU A 42 10.21 -11.90 14.70
CA GLU A 42 11.54 -12.50 14.71
C GLU A 42 11.98 -12.86 13.29
N SER A 43 11.10 -13.50 12.52
CA SER A 43 11.39 -13.89 11.15
C SER A 43 10.94 -12.88 10.11
N LYS A 44 11.50 -13.02 8.91
CA LYS A 44 11.05 -12.26 7.73
C LYS A 44 9.58 -12.53 7.40
N ALA A 45 9.14 -13.78 7.52
CA ALA A 45 7.76 -14.17 7.26
C ALA A 45 6.76 -13.46 8.19
N GLU A 46 7.18 -13.09 9.39
CA GLU A 46 6.35 -12.37 10.36
C GLU A 46 6.40 -10.84 10.19
N ARG A 47 7.51 -10.29 9.69
CA ARG A 47 7.67 -8.84 9.46
C ARG A 47 7.18 -8.37 8.09
N THR A 48 7.13 -9.27 7.11
CA THR A 48 6.67 -8.95 5.76
C THR A 48 5.16 -9.16 5.67
N ALA A 49 4.44 -8.07 5.38
CA ALA A 49 3.00 -8.07 5.13
C ALA A 49 2.71 -7.57 3.71
N ALA A 50 1.49 -7.81 3.23
CA ALA A 50 1.08 -7.35 1.91
C ALA A 50 0.93 -5.81 1.88
N LEU A 51 1.37 -5.20 0.78
CA LEU A 51 0.98 -3.86 0.36
C LEU A 51 0.42 -3.98 -1.06
N PHE A 52 -0.80 -3.49 -1.25
CA PHE A 52 -1.46 -3.40 -2.55
C PHE A 52 -2.01 -1.98 -2.71
N ALA A 53 -1.72 -1.37 -3.86
CA ALA A 53 -2.24 -0.05 -4.20
C ALA A 53 -3.05 -0.14 -5.49
N TYR A 54 -4.18 0.55 -5.54
CA TYR A 54 -5.03 0.66 -6.71
C TYR A 54 -5.50 2.10 -6.92
N CYS A 55 -5.46 2.56 -8.16
CA CYS A 55 -6.08 3.80 -8.61
C CYS A 55 -6.48 3.62 -10.08
N SER A 56 -7.75 3.84 -10.42
CA SER A 56 -8.25 3.62 -11.78
C SER A 56 -7.62 4.56 -12.82
N THR A 57 -7.19 5.75 -12.39
CA THR A 57 -6.49 6.71 -13.27
C THR A 57 -4.97 6.48 -13.32
N GLY A 58 -4.47 5.43 -12.68
CA GLY A 58 -3.05 5.15 -12.56
C GLY A 58 -2.33 6.01 -11.52
N PHE A 59 -1.02 5.83 -11.46
CA PHE A 59 -0.11 6.44 -10.48
C PHE A 59 0.97 7.28 -11.20
N ALA A 60 1.62 8.18 -10.45
CA ALA A 60 2.60 9.13 -11.02
C ALA A 60 3.99 8.55 -11.30
N GLY A 61 4.40 7.50 -10.57
CA GLY A 61 5.72 6.86 -10.77
C GLY A 61 5.82 5.98 -12.03
N ASP A 62 7.01 5.45 -12.30
CA ASP A 62 7.22 4.51 -13.41
C ASP A 62 6.58 3.15 -13.10
N GLU A 63 5.92 2.54 -14.09
CA GLU A 63 5.40 1.17 -14.01
C GLU A 63 6.53 0.16 -13.75
N ALA A 64 7.73 0.42 -14.28
CA ALA A 64 8.90 -0.42 -14.08
C ALA A 64 9.31 -0.55 -12.59
N ASP A 65 8.94 0.43 -11.77
CA ASP A 65 9.22 0.44 -10.33
C ASP A 65 8.15 -0.29 -9.49
N ARG A 66 7.02 -0.67 -10.08
CA ARG A 66 5.87 -1.36 -9.44
C ARG A 66 5.99 -2.89 -9.49
N GLN A 67 7.20 -3.42 -9.32
CA GLN A 67 7.44 -4.87 -9.42
C GLN A 67 6.78 -5.65 -8.27
N ILE A 68 6.02 -6.68 -8.63
CA ILE A 68 5.45 -7.61 -7.66
C ILE A 68 6.59 -8.32 -6.92
N GLY A 69 6.51 -8.34 -5.59
CA GLY A 69 7.54 -8.93 -4.72
C GLY A 69 8.66 -7.98 -4.33
N ARG A 70 8.67 -6.72 -4.83
CA ARG A 70 9.53 -5.67 -4.28
C ARG A 70 9.14 -5.39 -2.83
N GLU A 71 10.11 -5.48 -1.94
CA GLU A 71 9.93 -5.13 -0.53
C GLU A 71 10.10 -3.63 -0.31
N VAL A 72 9.29 -3.09 0.58
CA VAL A 72 9.31 -1.69 1.03
C VAL A 72 9.23 -1.64 2.54
N GLN A 73 9.66 -0.54 3.15
CA GLN A 73 9.60 -0.41 4.61
C GLN A 73 8.19 0.00 5.04
N GLN A 74 7.63 -0.65 6.05
CA GLN A 74 6.31 -0.28 6.58
C GLN A 74 6.27 1.18 7.08
N THR A 75 7.40 1.69 7.57
CA THR A 75 7.57 3.09 8.00
C THR A 75 7.33 4.10 6.88
N ASP A 76 7.50 3.70 5.62
CA ASP A 76 7.33 4.58 4.45
C ASP A 76 5.86 4.91 4.18
N LEU A 77 4.92 4.14 4.76
CA LEU A 77 3.48 4.31 4.52
C LEU A 77 2.98 5.67 5.00
N ALA A 78 3.38 6.13 6.20
CA ALA A 78 2.87 7.38 6.77
C ALA A 78 3.25 8.60 5.93
N SER A 79 4.52 8.66 5.50
CA SER A 79 5.03 9.71 4.61
C SER A 79 4.34 9.65 3.25
N THR A 80 4.15 8.45 2.70
CA THR A 80 3.49 8.22 1.40
C THR A 80 2.02 8.65 1.42
N LEU A 81 1.26 8.28 2.45
CA LEU A 81 -0.15 8.68 2.60
C LEU A 81 -0.29 10.19 2.75
N SER A 82 0.60 10.82 3.51
CA SER A 82 0.58 12.28 3.67
C SER A 82 0.83 12.98 2.33
N ALA A 83 1.83 12.51 1.59
CA ALA A 83 2.11 13.01 0.25
C ALA A 83 0.92 12.77 -0.70
N ALA A 84 0.30 11.59 -0.70
CA ALA A 84 -0.88 11.28 -1.52
C ALA A 84 -2.09 12.19 -1.21
N LEU A 85 -2.18 12.72 0.01
CA LEU A 85 -3.21 13.67 0.45
C LEU A 85 -2.80 15.15 0.24
N GLY A 86 -1.63 15.41 -0.37
CA GLY A 86 -1.11 16.76 -0.58
C GLY A 86 -0.70 17.45 0.73
N ARG A 87 -0.30 16.67 1.74
CA ARG A 87 0.13 17.15 3.06
C ARG A 87 1.60 16.84 3.31
N PRO A 88 2.32 17.67 4.08
CA PRO A 88 3.67 17.32 4.52
C PRO A 88 3.63 16.05 5.40
N PRO A 89 4.67 15.20 5.35
CA PRO A 89 4.80 14.08 6.27
C PRO A 89 4.76 14.53 7.74
N PRO A 90 4.27 13.69 8.67
CA PRO A 90 4.33 13.99 10.09
C PRO A 90 5.78 14.23 10.52
N ALA A 91 6.03 15.26 11.34
CA ALA A 91 7.38 15.60 11.81
C ALA A 91 8.18 14.42 12.41
N PRO A 92 7.60 13.46 13.16
CA PRO A 92 8.35 12.31 13.68
C PRO A 92 8.48 11.14 12.69
N SER A 93 7.96 11.26 11.46
CA SER A 93 8.06 10.18 10.48
C SER A 93 9.52 9.93 10.07
N LEU A 94 9.93 8.67 10.09
CA LEU A 94 11.25 8.23 9.61
C LEU A 94 11.19 7.64 8.20
N GLY A 95 10.00 7.57 7.61
CA GLY A 95 9.75 6.89 6.34
C GLY A 95 10.05 7.75 5.12
N ASN A 96 10.48 7.08 4.04
CA ASN A 96 10.65 7.67 2.72
C ASN A 96 9.32 7.66 1.93
N LEU A 97 9.29 8.37 0.80
CA LEU A 97 8.14 8.33 -0.10
C LEU A 97 8.21 7.11 -1.03
N LEU A 98 7.12 6.34 -1.08
CA LEU A 98 6.92 5.31 -2.10
C LEU A 98 6.37 5.95 -3.38
N LEU A 99 7.25 6.63 -4.12
CA LEU A 99 6.90 7.33 -5.38
C LEU A 99 6.09 6.47 -6.37
N PRO A 100 6.34 5.16 -6.55
CA PRO A 100 5.58 4.35 -7.50
C PRO A 100 4.09 4.24 -7.17
N VAL A 101 3.67 4.49 -5.94
CA VAL A 101 2.26 4.35 -5.54
C VAL A 101 1.62 5.69 -5.18
N LEU A 102 2.23 6.83 -5.56
CA LEU A 102 1.60 8.14 -5.42
C LEU A 102 0.58 8.39 -6.55
N PRO A 103 -0.55 9.04 -6.26
CA PRO A 103 -1.54 9.38 -7.29
C PRO A 103 -0.96 10.43 -8.24
N ASN A 104 -1.55 10.50 -9.45
CA ASN A 104 -1.33 11.64 -10.35
C ASN A 104 -1.92 12.90 -9.71
N MET A 105 -1.07 13.73 -9.09
CA MET A 105 -1.52 14.97 -8.49
C MET A 105 -1.81 16.01 -9.58
N PRO A 106 -3.01 16.63 -9.61
CA PRO A 106 -3.21 17.81 -10.42
C PRO A 106 -2.24 18.89 -9.91
N VAL A 107 -1.43 19.45 -10.81
CA VAL A 107 -0.58 20.60 -10.48
C VAL A 107 -1.51 21.72 -10.04
N ALA A 108 -1.48 22.06 -8.75
CA ALA A 108 -2.15 23.24 -8.28
C ALA A 108 -1.46 24.45 -8.94
N HIS A 109 -2.12 25.07 -9.90
CA HIS A 109 -1.75 26.39 -10.38
C HIS A 109 -2.01 27.37 -9.23
N THR A 110 -1.01 27.60 -8.39
CA THR A 110 -0.97 28.73 -7.46
C THR A 110 -0.39 29.95 -8.16
#